data_AF-A0A183U5S3-F1
#
_entry.id   AF-A0A183U5S3-F1
#
_cell.length_a   1.000
_cell.length_b   1.000
_cell.length_c   1.000
_cell.angle_alpha   90.00
_cell.angle_beta   90.00
_cell.angle_gamma   90.00
#
_symmetry.space_group_name_H-M   'P 1'
#
loop_
_entity.id
_entity.type
_entity.pdbx_description
1 polymer ?
#
loop_
_entity_poly.entity_id
_entity_poly.type
_entity_poly.pdbx_seq_one_letter_code
_entity_poly.pdbx_strand_id
1 'polypeptide(L)'
;MCEVMPNGLVSSPALSEVIGRSLAQIGSYGELDNKQQRVALIDDDLCINCGKCYMTCNDSGYQAITFDKVTHRAFVTDDCTGCTLCYR
;
A
#
# COMPACT_ATOMS: atom_id res chain seq x y z
N MET A 1 5.44 18.86 10.20
CA MET A 1 6.43 19.70 9.49
C MET A 1 7.51 19.93 10.52
N CYS A 2 8.71 19.34 10.38
CA CYS A 2 9.77 19.54 11.37
C CYS A 2 10.26 20.98 11.24
N GLU A 3 9.88 21.85 12.15
CA GLU A 3 10.46 23.19 12.24
C GLU A 3 11.88 23.06 12.81
N VAL A 4 12.86 23.54 12.05
CA VAL A 4 14.27 23.50 12.44
C VAL A 4 14.50 24.59 13.47
N MET A 5 14.84 24.22 14.71
CA MET A 5 15.26 25.17 15.75
C MET A 5 16.56 25.85 15.31
N PRO A 6 16.84 27.11 15.71
CA PRO A 6 17.96 27.92 15.22
C PRO A 6 19.37 27.33 15.41
N ASN A 7 19.51 26.26 16.20
CA ASN A 7 20.78 25.56 16.45
C ASN A 7 20.94 24.22 15.68
N GLY A 8 20.13 23.97 14.64
CA GLY A 8 20.24 22.74 13.82
C GLY A 8 19.82 21.45 14.54
N LEU A 9 19.26 21.56 15.74
CA LEU A 9 18.68 20.44 16.49
C LEU A 9 17.22 20.27 16.05
N VAL A 10 16.89 19.08 15.55
CA VAL A 10 15.50 18.70 15.27
C VAL A 10 14.80 18.51 16.61
N SER A 11 13.74 19.29 16.87
CA SER A 11 12.89 19.07 18.04
C SER A 11 12.14 17.76 17.86
N SER A 12 12.47 16.76 18.70
CA SER A 12 11.62 15.58 18.84
C SER A 12 10.26 16.03 19.38
N PRO A 13 9.14 15.54 18.85
CA PRO A 13 7.84 15.84 19.41
C PRO A 13 7.79 15.37 20.87
N ALA A 14 7.19 16.20 21.71
CA ALA A 14 6.82 15.80 23.06
C ALA A 14 5.76 14.70 22.98
N LEU A 15 5.73 13.82 23.99
CA LEU A 15 4.76 12.73 24.07
C LEU A 15 3.31 13.24 23.93
N SER A 16 2.99 14.38 24.54
CA SER A 16 1.68 15.02 24.46
C SER A 16 1.25 15.41 23.05
N GLU A 17 2.19 15.64 22.13
CA GLU A 17 1.91 16.06 20.75
C GLU A 17 1.56 14.88 19.83
N VAL A 18 1.84 13.64 20.26
CA VAL A 18 1.58 12.43 19.46
C VAL A 18 0.42 11.61 20.02
N ILE A 19 0.09 11.76 21.30
CA ILE A 19 -1.05 11.08 21.93
C ILE A 19 -2.33 11.43 21.16
N GLY A 20 -3.03 10.40 20.66
CA GLY A 20 -4.32 10.55 20.00
C GLY A 20 -4.30 11.06 18.56
N ARG A 21 -3.13 11.34 17.97
CA ARG A 21 -3.03 11.93 16.62
C ARG A 21 -3.72 11.11 15.52
N SER A 22 -3.76 9.78 15.64
CA SER A 22 -4.40 8.88 14.66
C SER A 22 -5.90 8.67 14.90
N LEU A 23 -6.48 9.17 16.01
CA LEU A 23 -7.90 8.93 16.32
C LEU A 23 -8.83 9.50 15.24
N ALA A 24 -8.44 10.60 14.59
CA ALA A 24 -9.18 11.17 13.47
C ALA A 24 -9.21 10.30 12.19
N GLN A 25 -8.43 9.21 12.13
CA GLN A 25 -8.42 8.26 11.01
C GLN A 25 -9.26 7.00 11.30
N ILE A 26 -9.85 6.89 12.50
CA ILE A 26 -10.64 5.74 12.93
C ILE A 26 -12.12 6.15 12.91
N GLY A 27 -12.95 5.35 12.25
CA GLY A 27 -14.38 5.57 12.14
C GLY A 27 -15.12 4.29 11.81
N SER A 28 -16.43 4.42 11.63
CA SER A 28 -17.30 3.40 11.08
C SER A 28 -17.03 3.19 9.58
N TYR A 29 -17.47 2.04 9.05
CA TYR A 29 -17.35 1.75 7.62
C TYR A 29 -18.08 2.79 6.73
N GLY A 30 -19.19 3.36 7.21
CA GLY A 30 -19.97 4.34 6.45
C GLY A 30 -19.26 5.68 6.23
N GLU A 31 -18.19 5.95 6.98
CA GLU A 31 -17.36 7.15 6.84
C GLU A 31 -16.23 6.97 5.81
N LEU A 32 -16.05 5.76 5.27
CA LEU A 32 -15.07 5.46 4.23
C LEU A 32 -15.63 5.80 2.83
N ASP A 33 -14.81 6.43 2.00
CA ASP A 33 -15.18 6.75 0.61
C ASP A 33 -14.93 5.57 -0.34
N ASN A 34 -16.00 4.84 -0.67
CA ASN A 34 -15.95 3.72 -1.62
C ASN A 34 -15.72 4.15 -3.08
N LYS A 35 -15.75 5.45 -3.40
CA LYS A 35 -15.39 5.94 -4.75
C LYS A 35 -13.88 6.14 -4.89
N GLN A 36 -13.16 6.28 -3.79
CA GLN A 36 -11.71 6.44 -3.78
C GLN A 36 -10.98 5.09 -3.90
N GLN A 37 -11.27 4.35 -4.98
CA GLN A 37 -10.62 3.07 -5.26
C GLN A 37 -9.15 3.25 -5.65
N ARG A 38 -8.36 2.19 -5.46
CA ARG A 38 -6.93 2.12 -5.83
C ARG A 38 -6.67 0.76 -6.46
N VAL A 39 -5.61 0.67 -7.27
CA VAL A 39 -5.16 -0.59 -7.87
C VAL A 39 -3.69 -0.83 -7.51
N ALA A 40 -3.27 -2.09 -7.57
CA ALA A 40 -1.89 -2.45 -7.29
C ALA A 40 -0.96 -1.97 -8.42
N LEU A 41 0.25 -1.57 -8.05
CA LEU A 41 1.36 -1.26 -8.96
C LEU A 41 2.56 -2.11 -8.52
N ILE A 42 3.20 -2.79 -9.48
CA ILE A 42 4.41 -3.57 -9.23
C ILE A 42 5.59 -2.77 -9.75
N ASP A 43 6.57 -2.53 -8.88
CA ASP A 43 7.84 -1.90 -9.25
C ASP A 43 8.80 -2.97 -9.79
N ASP A 44 9.09 -2.91 -11.09
CA ASP A 44 9.92 -3.89 -11.78
C ASP A 44 11.39 -3.88 -11.34
N ASP A 45 11.89 -2.76 -10.82
CA ASP A 45 13.28 -2.64 -10.35
C ASP A 45 13.47 -3.28 -8.97
N LEU A 46 12.40 -3.35 -8.17
CA LEU A 46 12.38 -3.99 -6.85
C LEU A 46 11.85 -5.43 -6.90
N CYS A 47 11.22 -5.84 -7.99
CA CYS A 47 10.63 -7.15 -8.14
C CYS A 47 11.69 -8.26 -8.22
N ILE A 48 11.62 -9.22 -7.31
CA ILE A 48 12.51 -10.40 -7.28
C ILE A 48 11.93 -11.62 -8.00
N ASN A 49 10.91 -11.44 -8.85
CA ASN A 49 10.32 -12.49 -9.69
C ASN A 49 9.75 -13.71 -8.94
N CYS A 50 9.35 -13.56 -7.67
CA CYS A 50 8.92 -14.69 -6.84
C CYS A 50 7.51 -15.22 -7.15
N GLY A 51 6.68 -14.46 -7.88
CA GLY A 51 5.32 -14.87 -8.26
C GLY A 51 4.28 -14.93 -7.14
N LYS A 52 4.60 -14.53 -5.89
CA LYS A 52 3.64 -14.58 -4.78
C LYS A 52 2.42 -13.68 -5.01
N CYS A 53 2.63 -12.47 -5.52
CA CYS A 53 1.54 -11.56 -5.87
C CYS A 53 0.55 -12.21 -6.87
N TYR A 54 1.07 -12.91 -7.88
CA TYR A 54 0.28 -13.68 -8.84
C TYR A 54 -0.50 -14.81 -8.16
N MET A 55 0.16 -15.67 -7.39
CA MET A 55 -0.49 -16.81 -6.70
C MET A 55 -1.60 -16.32 -5.75
N THR A 56 -1.35 -15.30 -4.94
CA THR A 56 -2.35 -14.73 -4.03
C THR A 56 -3.54 -14.15 -4.77
N CYS A 57 -3.32 -13.43 -5.88
CA CYS A 57 -4.42 -12.88 -6.67
C CYS A 57 -5.21 -13.99 -7.39
N ASN A 58 -4.54 -15.07 -7.80
CA ASN A 58 -5.17 -16.20 -8.47
C ASN A 58 -6.06 -17.02 -7.53
N ASP A 59 -5.53 -17.42 -6.38
CA ASP A 59 -6.19 -18.39 -5.50
C ASP A 59 -7.10 -17.73 -4.45
N SER A 60 -6.92 -16.43 -4.18
CA SER A 60 -7.63 -15.72 -3.11
C SER A 60 -8.13 -14.33 -3.51
N GLY A 61 -8.01 -13.96 -4.77
CA GLY A 61 -8.39 -12.65 -5.29
C GLY A 61 -9.26 -12.75 -6.53
N TYR A 62 -8.88 -11.99 -7.55
CA TYR A 62 -9.69 -11.70 -8.74
C TYR A 62 -8.99 -12.09 -10.05
N GLN A 63 -7.92 -12.88 -9.97
CA GLN A 63 -7.17 -13.34 -11.15
C GLN A 63 -6.67 -12.19 -12.06
N ALA A 64 -6.40 -11.03 -11.46
CA ALA A 64 -6.10 -9.76 -12.12
C ALA A 64 -4.58 -9.47 -12.24
N ILE A 65 -3.75 -10.50 -12.16
CA ILE A 65 -2.30 -10.39 -12.35
C ILE A 65 -1.89 -11.45 -13.37
N THR A 66 -1.17 -11.05 -14.40
CA THR A 66 -0.52 -11.98 -15.33
C THR A 66 0.90 -12.25 -14.86
N PHE A 67 1.41 -13.45 -15.13
CA PHE A 67 2.77 -13.84 -14.77
C PHE A 67 3.45 -14.51 -15.96
N ASP A 68 4.48 -13.85 -16.48
CA ASP A 68 5.18 -14.33 -17.67
C ASP A 68 6.07 -15.53 -17.32
N LYS A 69 5.95 -16.62 -18.09
CA LYS A 69 6.62 -17.89 -17.78
C LYS A 69 8.11 -17.91 -18.13
N VAL A 70 8.62 -16.93 -18.86
CA VAL A 70 10.02 -16.88 -19.31
C VAL A 70 10.82 -15.89 -18.46
N THR A 71 10.29 -14.68 -18.31
CA THR A 71 10.87 -13.55 -17.57
C THR A 71 10.47 -13.55 -16.10
N HIS A 72 9.42 -14.29 -15.72
CA HIS A 72 8.85 -14.30 -14.38
C HIS A 72 8.44 -12.90 -13.89
N ARG A 73 8.04 -12.03 -14.81
CA ARG A 73 7.51 -10.70 -14.49
C ARG A 73 6.00 -10.74 -14.32
N ALA A 74 5.51 -9.98 -13.33
CA ALA A 74 4.11 -9.90 -12.98
C ALA A 74 3.53 -8.56 -13.46
N PHE A 75 2.37 -8.59 -14.11
CA PHE A 75 1.68 -7.37 -14.57
C PHE A 75 0.24 -7.34 -14.08
N VAL A 76 -0.16 -6.24 -13.45
CA VAL A 76 -1.53 -6.02 -12.96
C VAL A 76 -2.42 -5.61 -14.14
N THR A 77 -3.60 -6.20 -14.25
CA THR A 77 -4.59 -5.89 -15.29
C THR A 77 -5.63 -4.88 -14.80
N ASP A 78 -6.47 -4.39 -15.72
CA ASP A 78 -7.58 -3.48 -15.42
C ASP A 78 -8.70 -4.14 -14.57
N ASP A 79 -8.67 -5.46 -14.41
CA ASP A 79 -9.60 -6.20 -13.54
C ASP A 79 -9.26 -6.08 -12.05
N CYS A 80 -8.17 -5.38 -11.71
CA CYS A 80 -7.73 -5.20 -10.33
C CYS A 80 -8.76 -4.40 -9.51
N THR A 81 -9.23 -5.00 -8.42
CA THR A 81 -10.22 -4.38 -7.53
C THR A 81 -9.61 -3.63 -6.33
N GLY A 82 -8.28 -3.63 -6.20
CA GLY A 82 -7.62 -2.95 -5.07
C GLY A 82 -7.71 -3.67 -3.73
N CYS A 83 -8.04 -4.97 -3.69
CA CYS A 83 -8.20 -5.72 -2.43
C CYS A 83 -6.94 -5.78 -1.54
N THR A 84 -5.77 -5.39 -2.07
CA THR A 84 -4.50 -5.24 -1.33
C THR A 84 -3.89 -6.56 -0.82
N LEU A 85 -4.47 -7.72 -1.16
CA LEU A 85 -3.92 -9.02 -0.74
C LEU A 85 -2.54 -9.32 -1.32
N CYS A 86 -2.26 -8.91 -2.56
CA CYS A 86 -0.97 -9.17 -3.22
C CYS A 86 0.20 -8.31 -2.68
N TYR A 87 -0.09 -7.29 -1.87
CA TYR A 87 0.91 -6.45 -1.21
C TYR A 87 1.36 -7.01 0.15
N ARG A 88 0.59 -7.94 0.72
CA ARG A 88 0.80 -8.49 2.06
C ARG A 88 1.87 -9.58 2.12
#